data_AF-A0AAE6UXQ6-F1
#
_entry.id   AF-A0AAE6UXQ6-F1
#
_cell.length_a   1.000
_cell.length_b   1.000
_cell.length_c   1.000
_cell.angle_alpha   90.00
_cell.angle_beta   90.00
_cell.angle_gamma   90.00
#
_symmetry.space_group_name_H-M   'P 1'
#
loop_
_entity.id
_entity.type
_entity.pdbx_description
1 polymer ?
#
loop_
_entity_poly.entity_id
_entity_poly.type
_entity_poly.pdbx_seq_one_letter_code
_entity_poly.pdbx_strand_id
1 'polypeptide(L)'
;MNLGKLALIGALTFSGFTAIEMSKPTSQAAAAYSDPLNDDWGFKTIVDLQNLEESTYQPDWKIGNLITGDTFYLTQHFGREHFGAQMKIFKIHTNGTLERFQTIEPEFIPGTEIWQTPITDSYTSGTYVAAIKYRGEFTYSNQFTIN
;
A
#
# COMPACT_ATOMS: atom_id res chain seq x y z
N MET A 1 -55.08 -31.55 40.10
CA MET A 1 -54.32 -30.51 40.83
C MET A 1 -52.91 -31.04 41.03
N ASN A 2 -51.89 -30.48 40.35
CA ASN A 2 -50.49 -30.88 40.52
C ASN A 2 -49.66 -29.65 40.87
N LEU A 3 -49.03 -29.71 42.04
CA LEU A 3 -48.16 -28.69 42.64
C LEU A 3 -46.76 -28.74 42.02
N GLY A 4 -46.19 -27.54 41.89
CA GLY A 4 -45.00 -27.21 41.11
C GLY A 4 -43.71 -27.93 41.44
N LYS A 5 -42.85 -27.96 40.41
CA LYS A 5 -41.43 -28.29 40.50
C LYS A 5 -40.61 -27.16 39.87
N LEU A 6 -39.85 -26.50 40.74
CA LEU A 6 -38.41 -26.23 40.68
C LEU A 6 -37.79 -25.43 39.50
N ALA A 7 -37.14 -24.34 39.93
CA ALA A 7 -35.82 -23.82 39.53
C ALA A 7 -35.62 -23.22 38.14
N LEU A 8 -35.64 -21.88 38.09
CA LEU A 8 -35.12 -21.07 37.00
C LEU A 8 -33.60 -20.94 37.14
N ILE A 9 -32.86 -21.75 36.36
CA ILE A 9 -31.42 -21.61 36.12
C ILE A 9 -31.23 -21.53 34.61
N GLY A 10 -30.46 -20.54 34.14
CA GLY A 10 -29.79 -20.65 32.85
C GLY A 10 -29.81 -19.39 31.99
N ALA A 11 -28.75 -18.61 32.15
CA ALA A 11 -28.00 -17.86 31.12
C ALA A 11 -28.75 -17.27 29.91
N LEU A 12 -28.59 -15.95 29.76
CA LEU A 12 -28.73 -15.23 28.49
C LEU A 12 -27.79 -15.86 27.44
N THR A 13 -28.34 -16.68 26.56
CA THR A 13 -27.68 -17.03 25.31
C THR A 13 -27.98 -15.93 24.30
N PHE A 14 -27.07 -14.96 24.21
CA PHE A 14 -27.03 -14.10 23.03
C PHE A 14 -26.75 -15.02 21.84
N SER A 15 -27.80 -15.21 21.03
CA SER A 15 -27.75 -15.89 19.75
C SER A 15 -26.63 -15.24 18.94
N GLY A 16 -25.64 -16.05 18.59
CA GLY A 16 -24.45 -15.58 17.89
C GLY A 16 -24.84 -14.75 16.69
N PHE A 17 -24.48 -13.48 16.73
CA PHE A 17 -24.30 -12.71 15.51
C PHE A 17 -23.29 -13.50 14.68
N THR A 18 -23.74 -14.04 13.56
CA THR A 18 -22.82 -14.52 12.53
C THR A 18 -22.06 -13.28 12.10
N ALA A 19 -20.84 -13.13 12.63
CA ALA A 19 -19.86 -12.24 12.05
C ALA A 19 -19.76 -12.67 10.59
N ILE A 20 -20.22 -11.79 9.71
CA ILE A 20 -19.84 -11.85 8.31
C ILE A 20 -18.35 -11.57 8.37
N GLU A 21 -17.54 -12.62 8.48
CA GLU A 21 -16.12 -12.54 8.17
C GLU A 21 -16.10 -12.01 6.74
N MET A 22 -15.90 -10.69 6.60
CA MET A 22 -15.32 -10.15 5.40
C MET A 22 -14.03 -10.93 5.25
N SER A 23 -14.06 -11.90 4.33
CA SER A 23 -12.92 -12.52 3.72
C SER A 23 -11.98 -11.41 3.30
N LYS A 24 -11.09 -11.02 4.22
CA LYS A 24 -9.78 -10.50 3.84
C LYS A 24 -9.29 -11.43 2.75
N PRO A 25 -8.81 -10.94 1.60
CA PRO A 25 -7.99 -11.79 0.78
C PRO A 25 -6.76 -12.16 1.62
N THR A 26 -6.83 -13.31 2.28
CA THR A 26 -5.69 -14.09 2.74
C THR A 26 -5.02 -14.62 1.49
N SER A 27 -4.25 -13.75 0.86
CA SER A 27 -3.10 -14.16 0.10
C SER A 27 -1.93 -13.26 0.48
N GLN A 28 -1.58 -13.33 1.76
CA GLN A 28 -0.17 -13.17 2.12
C GLN A 28 0.50 -14.49 1.74
N ALA A 29 0.57 -14.74 0.43
CA ALA A 29 1.57 -15.64 -0.09
C ALA A 29 2.89 -15.02 0.36
N ALA A 30 3.63 -15.74 1.21
CA ALA A 30 5.01 -15.45 1.50
C ALA A 30 5.81 -15.63 0.20
N ALA A 31 5.66 -14.69 -0.75
CA ALA A 31 6.71 -14.38 -1.68
C ALA A 31 7.92 -14.06 -0.79
N ALA A 32 9.02 -14.79 -0.99
CA ALA A 32 10.26 -14.61 -0.26
C ALA A 32 10.47 -13.13 0.01
N TYR A 33 10.30 -12.69 1.27
CA TYR A 33 10.33 -11.28 1.61
C TYR A 33 11.71 -10.77 1.20
N SER A 34 11.78 -10.07 0.06
CA SER A 34 12.93 -9.22 -0.23
C SER A 34 13.00 -8.26 0.94
N ASP A 35 14.14 -8.25 1.63
CA ASP A 35 14.44 -7.32 2.71
C ASP A 35 13.97 -5.92 2.27
N PRO A 36 13.11 -5.23 3.04
CA PRO A 36 12.61 -3.91 2.66
C PRO A 36 13.72 -2.90 2.34
N LEU A 37 14.92 -3.09 2.91
CA LEU A 37 16.12 -2.29 2.65
C LEU A 37 16.94 -2.78 1.43
N ASN A 38 16.58 -3.93 0.87
CA ASN A 38 17.22 -4.55 -0.29
C ASN A 38 16.14 -5.06 -1.25
N ASP A 39 15.39 -4.10 -1.80
CA ASP A 39 14.29 -4.34 -2.74
C ASP A 39 14.79 -5.04 -4.02
N ASP A 40 13.93 -5.88 -4.60
CA ASP A 40 14.21 -6.65 -5.81
C ASP A 40 14.33 -5.78 -7.08
N TRP A 41 14.00 -4.50 -7.00
CA TRP A 41 14.15 -3.55 -8.11
C TRP A 41 15.59 -3.06 -8.32
N GLY A 42 16.51 -3.40 -7.43
CA GLY A 42 17.96 -3.29 -7.66
C GLY A 42 18.60 -1.94 -7.30
N PHE A 43 17.80 -0.88 -7.08
CA PHE A 43 18.28 0.37 -6.51
C PHE A 43 18.19 0.35 -4.98
N LYS A 44 19.13 1.00 -4.29
CA LYS A 44 19.19 1.02 -2.82
C LYS A 44 19.03 2.42 -2.24
N THR A 45 19.36 3.45 -3.01
CA THR A 45 19.29 4.84 -2.58
C THR A 45 18.44 5.67 -3.52
N ILE A 46 18.00 6.82 -3.02
CA ILE A 46 17.31 7.82 -3.85
C ILE A 46 18.19 8.31 -5.01
N VAL A 47 19.50 8.40 -4.80
CA VAL A 47 20.46 8.82 -5.83
C VAL A 47 20.56 7.75 -6.93
N ASP A 48 20.55 6.46 -6.58
CA ASP A 48 20.52 5.38 -7.56
C ASP A 48 19.24 5.47 -8.41
N LEU A 49 18.07 5.62 -7.78
CA LEU A 49 16.80 5.77 -8.48
C LEU A 49 16.82 6.95 -9.46
N GLN A 50 17.41 8.08 -9.07
CA GLN A 50 17.46 9.30 -9.90
C GLN A 50 18.47 9.22 -11.06
N ASN A 51 19.54 8.44 -10.91
CA ASN A 51 20.64 8.36 -11.88
C ASN A 51 20.57 7.14 -12.81
N LEU A 52 19.62 6.23 -12.60
CA LEU A 52 19.36 5.13 -13.53
C LEU A 52 18.92 5.67 -14.89
N GLU A 53 19.50 5.15 -15.98
CA GLU A 53 19.15 5.58 -17.35
C GLU A 53 17.67 5.33 -17.67
N GLU A 54 17.11 4.25 -17.13
CA GLU A 54 15.72 3.85 -17.32
C GLU A 54 14.76 4.50 -16.32
N SER A 55 15.23 5.49 -15.54
CA SER A 55 14.41 6.22 -14.56
C SER A 55 14.00 7.59 -15.06
N THR A 56 12.70 7.88 -14.99
CA THR A 56 12.13 9.16 -15.37
C THR A 56 11.43 9.83 -14.19
N TYR A 57 11.78 11.10 -13.92
CA TYR A 57 11.03 11.93 -12.99
C TYR A 57 9.70 12.35 -13.62
N GLN A 58 8.58 12.15 -12.91
CA GLN A 58 7.28 12.60 -13.36
C GLN A 58 6.88 13.92 -12.66
N PRO A 59 7.03 15.08 -13.33
CA PRO A 59 6.74 16.38 -12.72
C PRO A 59 5.27 16.61 -12.35
N ASP A 60 4.35 15.87 -12.96
CA ASP A 60 2.91 15.97 -12.68
C ASP A 60 2.50 15.24 -11.40
N TRP A 61 3.34 14.34 -10.90
CA TRP A 61 3.12 13.67 -9.62
C TRP A 61 3.62 14.57 -8.49
N LYS A 62 2.78 15.55 -8.13
CA LYS A 62 3.02 16.47 -7.01
C LYS A 62 2.24 16.01 -5.79
N ILE A 63 2.80 15.04 -5.08
CA ILE A 63 2.24 14.53 -3.83
C ILE A 63 2.57 15.52 -2.71
N GLY A 64 1.54 15.99 -2.03
CA GLY A 64 1.66 16.88 -0.89
C GLY A 64 2.03 16.15 0.40
N ASN A 65 1.91 16.86 1.52
CA ASN A 65 2.09 16.25 2.83
C ASN A 65 0.85 15.42 3.17
N LEU A 66 1.06 14.18 3.61
CA LEU A 66 -0.01 13.27 4.03
C LEU A 66 0.09 13.04 5.54
N ILE A 67 -1.03 12.66 6.15
CA ILE A 67 -1.11 12.23 7.55
C ILE A 67 -1.83 10.89 7.66
N THR A 68 -1.70 10.22 8.80
CA THR A 68 -2.54 9.05 9.11
C THR A 68 -4.02 9.35 8.89
N GLY A 69 -4.70 8.46 8.15
CA GLY A 69 -6.10 8.60 7.78
C GLY A 69 -6.32 9.20 6.39
N ASP A 70 -5.31 9.84 5.81
CA ASP A 70 -5.35 10.25 4.41
C ASP A 70 -5.28 9.04 3.48
N THR A 71 -5.59 9.28 2.21
CA THR A 71 -5.40 8.31 1.14
C THR A 71 -4.32 8.83 0.19
N PHE A 72 -3.24 8.05 0.04
CA PHE A 72 -2.35 8.25 -1.09
C PHE A 72 -3.13 7.96 -2.36
N TYR A 73 -3.09 8.89 -3.31
CA TYR A 73 -3.85 8.79 -4.55
C TYR A 73 -3.06 9.40 -5.70
N LEU A 74 -2.91 8.64 -6.77
CA LEU A 74 -2.23 9.06 -7.98
C LEU A 74 -2.93 8.43 -9.17
N THR A 75 -3.20 9.25 -10.19
CA THR A 75 -3.77 8.79 -11.46
C THR A 75 -2.77 8.99 -12.57
N GLN A 76 -2.71 8.03 -13.48
CA GLN A 76 -1.92 8.17 -14.70
C GLN A 76 -2.75 7.78 -15.90
N HIS A 77 -2.85 8.71 -16.85
CA HIS A 77 -3.45 8.43 -18.14
C HIS A 77 -2.41 7.82 -19.06
N PHE A 78 -2.68 6.60 -19.50
CA PHE A 78 -1.91 5.96 -20.53
C PHE A 78 -2.81 5.70 -21.73
N GLY A 79 -2.25 5.86 -22.94
CA GLY A 79 -2.94 5.49 -24.17
C GLY A 79 -3.16 3.97 -24.33
N ARG A 80 -2.69 3.16 -23.37
CA ARG A 80 -2.79 1.71 -23.29
C ARG A 80 -2.58 1.26 -21.84
N GLU A 81 -3.30 0.23 -21.41
CA GLU A 81 -3.20 -0.32 -20.04
C GLU A 81 -1.81 -0.94 -19.80
N HIS A 82 -1.14 -0.52 -18.74
CA HIS A 82 0.14 -1.08 -18.28
C HIS A 82 -0.09 -2.29 -17.37
N PHE A 83 -0.66 -3.34 -17.95
CA PHE A 83 -0.76 -4.62 -17.25
C PHE A 83 0.61 -5.10 -16.75
N GLY A 84 0.70 -5.39 -15.46
CA GLY A 84 1.92 -5.80 -14.77
C GLY A 84 2.82 -4.66 -14.31
N ALA A 85 2.38 -3.40 -14.44
CA ALA A 85 3.02 -2.31 -13.72
C ALA A 85 2.77 -2.46 -12.21
N GLN A 86 3.77 -2.11 -11.41
CA GLN A 86 3.66 -2.07 -9.96
C GLN A 86 4.17 -0.74 -9.45
N MET A 87 3.48 -0.17 -8.47
CA MET A 87 3.97 0.97 -7.73
C MET A 87 4.50 0.51 -6.37
N LYS A 88 5.61 1.11 -5.94
CA LYS A 88 6.11 0.99 -4.57
C LYS A 88 6.29 2.36 -3.95
N ILE A 89 5.94 2.46 -2.67
CA ILE A 89 6.24 3.62 -1.82
C ILE A 89 7.46 3.27 -0.98
N PHE A 90 8.48 4.11 -1.04
CA PHE A 90 9.72 3.97 -0.29
C PHE A 90 9.88 5.09 0.72
N LYS A 91 10.27 4.76 1.95
CA LYS A 91 10.77 5.75 2.91
C LYS A 91 12.22 6.07 2.60
N ILE A 92 12.55 7.35 2.65
CA ILE A 92 13.91 7.86 2.48
C ILE A 92 14.52 8.06 3.85
N HIS A 93 15.56 7.30 4.16
CA HIS A 93 16.36 7.47 5.37
C HIS A 93 17.32 8.65 5.24
N THR A 94 17.87 9.11 6.37
CA THR A 94 18.76 10.28 6.43
C THR A 94 20.05 10.14 5.59
N ASN A 95 20.51 8.91 5.41
CA ASN A 95 21.64 8.54 4.55
C ASN A 95 21.24 8.36 3.07
N GLY A 96 19.98 8.60 2.71
CA GLY A 96 19.44 8.44 1.37
C GLY A 96 19.04 7.02 0.99
N THR A 97 19.18 6.03 1.88
CA THR A 97 18.73 4.65 1.59
C THR A 97 17.22 4.58 1.55
N LEU A 98 16.71 3.69 0.69
CA LEU A 98 15.29 3.47 0.49
C LEU A 98 14.85 2.20 1.23
N GLU A 99 13.72 2.31 1.93
CA GLU A 99 13.03 1.18 2.54
C GLU A 99 11.64 1.05 1.91
N ARG A 100 11.32 -0.10 1.33
CA ARG A 100 9.99 -0.35 0.77
C ARG A 100 8.95 -0.44 1.89
N PHE A 101 7.98 0.47 1.88
CA PHE A 101 6.85 0.46 2.82
C PHE A 101 5.62 -0.25 2.25
N GLN A 102 5.33 -0.02 0.98
CA GLN A 102 4.10 -0.54 0.36
C GLN A 102 4.34 -0.88 -1.10
N THR A 103 3.73 -1.97 -1.56
CA THR A 103 3.52 -2.27 -2.99
C THR A 103 2.04 -2.09 -3.29
N ILE A 104 1.73 -1.39 -4.38
CA ILE A 104 0.38 -1.06 -4.83
C ILE A 104 0.23 -1.65 -6.23
N GLU A 105 -0.83 -2.41 -6.42
CA GLU A 105 -1.27 -2.84 -7.75
C GLU A 105 -2.23 -1.78 -8.32
N PRO A 106 -2.18 -1.50 -9.63
CA PRO A 106 -3.04 -0.51 -10.24
C PRO A 106 -4.49 -1.00 -10.27
N GLU A 107 -5.41 -0.07 -10.00
CA GLU A 107 -6.80 -0.21 -10.39
C GLU A 107 -6.99 0.40 -11.79
N PHE A 108 -7.58 -0.37 -12.70
CA PHE A 108 -7.79 0.07 -14.07
C PHE A 108 -9.23 0.53 -14.27
N ILE A 109 -9.38 1.80 -14.65
CA ILE A 109 -10.60 2.30 -15.29
C ILE A 109 -10.27 2.61 -16.76
N PRO A 110 -11.26 2.64 -17.68
CA PRO A 110 -10.98 2.86 -19.09
C PRO A 110 -10.08 4.09 -19.35
N GLY A 111 -8.86 3.85 -19.82
CA GLY A 111 -7.86 4.89 -20.14
C GLY A 111 -7.15 5.53 -18.95
N THR A 112 -7.31 5.02 -17.72
CA THR A 112 -6.65 5.56 -16.52
C THR A 112 -6.24 4.46 -15.56
N GLU A 113 -5.00 4.55 -15.09
CA GLU A 113 -4.51 3.77 -13.96
C GLU A 113 -4.63 4.58 -12.69
N ILE A 114 -5.20 3.96 -11.66
CA ILE A 114 -5.37 4.53 -10.34
C ILE A 114 -4.47 3.77 -9.37
N TRP A 115 -3.62 4.52 -8.68
CA TRP A 115 -2.71 4.02 -7.66
C TRP A 115 -3.14 4.62 -6.34
N GLN A 116 -3.73 3.80 -5.46
CA GLN A 116 -4.24 4.28 -4.19
C GLN A 116 -3.99 3.32 -3.04
N THR A 117 -3.72 3.89 -1.88
CA THR A 117 -3.62 3.15 -0.62
C THR A 117 -3.93 4.07 0.56
N PRO A 118 -4.62 3.61 1.61
CA PRO A 118 -4.75 4.38 2.84
C PRO A 118 -3.38 4.57 3.50
N ILE A 119 -3.17 5.74 4.10
CA ILE A 119 -2.04 6.00 5.01
C ILE A 119 -2.45 5.56 6.41
N THR A 120 -1.91 4.43 6.83
CA THR A 120 -2.16 3.79 8.13
C THR A 120 -1.11 4.17 9.17
N ASP A 121 -1.36 3.85 10.44
CA ASP A 121 -0.42 4.07 11.56
C ASP A 121 0.95 3.38 11.40
N SER A 122 1.08 2.46 10.46
CA SER A 122 2.35 1.81 10.11
C SER A 122 3.31 2.72 9.36
N TYR A 123 2.82 3.78 8.71
CA TYR A 123 3.67 4.78 8.07
C TYR A 123 4.28 5.67 9.16
N THR A 124 5.56 5.44 9.44
CA THR A 124 6.29 6.24 10.42
C THR A 124 6.64 7.60 9.84
N SER A 125 6.50 8.66 10.63
CA SER A 125 6.79 10.03 10.15
C SER A 125 8.15 10.14 9.43
N GLY A 126 8.16 10.84 8.30
CA GLY A 126 9.37 11.04 7.49
C GLY A 126 9.11 11.40 6.03
N THR A 127 10.17 11.33 5.24
CA THR A 127 10.15 11.61 3.80
C THR A 127 10.03 10.33 2.99
N TYR A 128 9.27 10.38 1.92
CA TYR A 128 8.91 9.25 1.07
C TYR A 128 9.04 9.61 -0.42
N VAL A 129 9.11 8.59 -1.25
CA VAL A 129 9.03 8.67 -2.72
C VAL A 129 8.19 7.51 -3.24
N ALA A 130 7.38 7.75 -4.26
CA ALA A 130 6.65 6.71 -4.99
C ALA A 130 7.34 6.46 -6.32
N ALA A 131 7.45 5.19 -6.70
CA ALA A 131 7.99 4.77 -7.98
C ALA A 131 7.14 3.67 -8.61
N ILE A 132 6.87 3.79 -9.90
CA ILE A 132 6.26 2.75 -10.73
C ILE A 132 7.37 2.05 -11.50
N LYS A 133 7.30 0.73 -11.59
CA LYS A 133 8.09 -0.08 -12.52
C LYS A 133 7.18 -0.63 -13.62
N TYR A 134 7.54 -0.40 -14.88
CA TYR A 134 6.87 -1.01 -16.02
C TYR A 134 7.88 -1.37 -17.12
N ARG A 135 7.87 -2.64 -17.56
CA ARG A 135 8.78 -3.17 -18.60
C ARG A 135 10.29 -2.93 -18.36
N GLY A 136 10.69 -2.73 -17.11
CA GLY A 136 12.09 -2.48 -16.74
C GLY A 136 12.42 -0.99 -16.55
N GLU A 137 11.53 -0.10 -16.99
CA GLU A 137 11.63 1.33 -16.77
C GLU A 137 10.99 1.73 -15.44
N PHE A 138 11.53 2.79 -14.84
CA PHE A 138 11.02 3.38 -13.62
C PHE A 138 10.50 4.78 -13.88
N THR A 139 9.37 5.11 -13.26
CA THR A 139 8.87 6.48 -13.19
C THR A 139 8.66 6.83 -11.72
N TYR A 140 9.16 7.98 -11.27
CA TYR A 140 9.12 8.34 -9.85
C TYR A 140 8.57 9.74 -9.58
N SER A 141 8.02 9.93 -8.37
CA SER A 141 7.36 11.15 -7.92
C SER A 141 8.33 12.19 -7.34
N ASN A 142 7.81 13.35 -6.96
CA ASN A 142 8.53 14.19 -5.99
C ASN A 142 8.71 13.44 -4.67
N GLN A 143 9.66 13.92 -3.85
CA GLN A 143 9.70 13.53 -2.46
C GLN A 143 8.57 14.21 -1.70
N PHE A 144 7.87 13.46 -0.85
CA PHE A 144 6.74 13.93 -0.05
C PHE A 144 6.87 13.49 1.40
N THR A 145 6.15 14.11 2.33
CA THR A 145 6.21 13.74 3.75
C THR A 145 4.95 13.05 4.21
N ILE A 146 5.09 12.08 5.10
CA ILE A 146 3.99 11.53 5.89
C ILE A 146 4.26 11.89 7.35
N ASN A 147 3.27 12.41 8.07
CA ASN A 147 3.39 12.84 9.47
C ASN A 147 2.40 12.13 10.40
#